data_AF-A0A1B3E0R8-F1
#
_entry.id   AF-A0A1B3E0R8-F1
#
_cell.length_a   1.000
_cell.length_b   1.000
_cell.length_c   1.000
_cell.angle_alpha   90.00
_cell.angle_beta   90.00
_cell.angle_gamma   90.00
#
_symmetry.space_group_name_H-M   'P 1'
#
loop_
_entity.id
_entity.type
_entity.pdbx_description
1 polymer ?
#
loop_
_entity_poly.entity_id
_entity_poly.type
_entity_poly.pdbx_seq_one_letter_code
_entity_poly.pdbx_strand_id
1 'polypeptide(L)'
;MDRSYVYQQFNSKYPDAKEHIVEASNDRSCSVILGLFYGVVEVVFVGVYLTDGRLKSEHLYFESDLCKALGVLRVDPEDALNFGKQRAMTTCLTGRL
;
A
#
# COMPACT_ATOMS: atom_id res chain seq x y z
N MET A 1 10.05 13.36 -9.63
CA MET A 1 8.66 13.06 -9.23
C MET A 1 8.54 13.41 -7.76
N ASP A 2 7.74 14.42 -7.42
CA ASP A 2 7.44 14.71 -6.01
C ASP A 2 6.41 13.70 -5.52
N ARG A 3 6.83 12.85 -4.58
CA ARG A 3 5.93 11.91 -3.89
C ARG A 3 5.05 12.68 -2.90
N SER A 4 3.85 12.16 -2.62
CA SER A 4 2.88 12.80 -1.73
C SER A 4 3.40 13.02 -0.32
N TYR A 5 2.79 13.97 0.39
CA TYR A 5 3.08 14.20 1.82
C TYR A 5 2.85 12.93 2.66
N VAL A 6 1.79 12.16 2.38
CA VAL A 6 1.48 10.93 3.12
C VAL A 6 2.56 9.87 2.89
N TYR A 7 3.04 9.69 1.66
CA TYR A 7 4.16 8.79 1.36
C TYR A 7 5.43 9.19 2.14
N GLN A 8 5.75 10.49 2.18
CA GLN A 8 6.91 10.99 2.91
C GLN A 8 6.79 10.75 4.42
N GLN A 9 5.62 11.03 5.00
CA GLN A 9 5.35 10.76 6.43
C GLN A 9 5.43 9.26 6.74
N PHE A 10 4.90 8.41 5.86
CA PHE A 10 4.98 6.96 6.02
C PHE A 10 6.42 6.47 6.08
N ASN A 11 7.24 6.84 5.09
CA ASN A 11 8.65 6.44 5.05
C ASN A 11 9.47 7.04 6.20
N SER A 12 9.11 8.23 6.69
CA SER A 12 9.74 8.80 7.88
C SER A 12 9.40 8.01 9.15
N LYS A 13 8.19 7.45 9.26
CA LYS A 13 7.77 6.62 10.40
C LYS A 13 8.32 5.20 10.31
N TYR A 14 8.44 4.66 9.10
CA TYR A 14 8.92 3.30 8.83
C TYR A 14 10.12 3.32 7.86
N PRO A 15 11.30 3.76 8.31
CA PRO A 15 12.47 3.92 7.43
C PRO A 15 12.98 2.60 6.83
N ASP A 16 12.73 1.47 7.51
CA ASP A 16 13.12 0.14 7.05
C ASP A 16 12.06 -0.53 6.15
N ALA A 17 10.94 0.15 5.89
CA ALA A 17 9.86 -0.40 5.08
C ALA A 17 10.28 -0.55 3.62
N LYS A 18 9.99 -1.72 3.04
CA LYS A 18 10.30 -2.02 1.64
C LYS A 18 9.14 -1.67 0.73
N GLU A 19 9.42 -0.89 -0.30
CA GLU A 19 8.46 -0.60 -1.36
C GLU A 19 8.42 -1.75 -2.37
N HIS A 20 7.21 -2.27 -2.59
CA HIS A 20 6.90 -3.27 -3.60
C HIS A 20 6.13 -2.59 -4.72
N ILE A 21 6.76 -2.50 -5.89
CA ILE A 21 6.13 -1.94 -7.08
C ILE A 21 5.37 -3.06 -7.80
N VAL A 22 4.10 -2.80 -8.10
CA VAL A 22 3.22 -3.65 -8.89
C VAL A 22 2.86 -2.86 -10.15
N GLU A 23 3.26 -3.37 -11.30
CA GLU A 23 2.83 -2.81 -12.58
C GLU A 23 1.42 -3.29 -12.89
N ALA A 24 0.49 -2.36 -13.06
CA ALA A 24 -0.86 -2.66 -13.50
C ALA A 24 -0.99 -2.39 -15.01
N SER A 25 -1.87 -3.13 -15.68
CA SER A 25 -2.19 -2.85 -17.09
C SER A 25 -2.85 -1.47 -17.23
N ASN A 26 -2.58 -0.78 -18.34
CA ASN A 26 -3.07 0.56 -18.70
C ASN A 26 -2.43 1.72 -17.91
N ASP A 27 -1.16 2.02 -18.19
CA ASP A 27 -0.48 3.27 -17.81
C ASP A 27 -0.47 3.60 -16.31
N ARG A 28 -0.50 2.59 -15.44
CA ARG A 28 -0.53 2.78 -13.99
C ARG A 28 0.50 1.90 -13.29
N SER A 29 1.22 2.50 -12.36
CA SER A 29 2.07 1.79 -11.41
C SER A 29 1.50 1.92 -10.01
N CYS A 30 1.60 0.86 -9.24
CA CYS A 30 1.01 0.73 -7.94
C CYS A 30 2.16 0.46 -6.94
N SER A 31 2.32 1.27 -5.89
CA SER A 31 3.31 1.07 -4.82
C SER A 31 2.63 0.51 -3.58
N VAL A 32 3.14 -0.60 -3.07
CA VAL A 32 2.68 -1.22 -1.82
C VAL A 32 3.82 -1.23 -0.81
N ILE A 33 3.60 -0.71 0.39
CA ILE A 33 4.64 -0.61 1.43
C ILE A 33 4.06 -1.11 2.76
N LEU A 34 4.83 -1.93 3.48
CA LEU A 34 4.44 -2.41 4.82
C LEU A 34 5.17 -1.64 5.92
N GLY A 35 4.40 -1.06 6.82
CA GLY A 35 4.87 -0.47 8.07
C GLY A 35 4.84 -1.52 9.16
N LEU A 36 6.02 -1.88 9.67
CA LEU A 36 6.17 -2.84 10.75
C LEU A 36 6.56 -2.12 12.05
N PHE A 37 6.01 -2.58 13.16
CA PHE A 37 6.41 -2.17 14.50
C PHE A 37 6.77 -3.41 15.32
N TYR A 38 8.04 -3.54 15.74
CA TYR A 38 8.58 -4.74 16.40
C TYR A 38 8.27 -6.06 15.66
N GLY A 39 8.36 -6.05 14.33
CA GLY A 39 8.11 -7.23 13.49
C GLY A 39 6.64 -7.54 13.23
N VAL A 40 5.73 -6.66 13.66
CA VAL A 40 4.28 -6.80 13.55
C VAL A 40 3.75 -5.82 12.51
N VAL A 41 2.80 -6.23 11.68
CA VAL A 41 2.15 -5.34 10.72
C VAL A 41 1.32 -4.30 11.46
N GLU A 42 1.69 -3.02 11.35
CA GLU A 42 0.89 -1.91 11.88
C GLU A 42 0.02 -1.28 10.78
N VAL A 43 0.55 -1.19 9.57
CA VAL A 43 -0.12 -0.51 8.45
C VAL A 43 0.41 -0.98 7.08
N VAL A 44 -0.46 -0.99 6.08
CA VAL A 44 -0.10 -1.14 4.67
C VAL A 44 -0.43 0.15 3.93
N PHE A 45 0.56 0.74 3.27
CA PHE A 45 0.36 1.83 2.33
C PHE A 45 0.16 1.29 0.92
N VAL A 46 -0.83 1.82 0.22
CA VAL A 46 -1.09 1.54 -1.21
C VAL A 46 -1.20 2.86 -1.96
N GLY A 47 -0.24 3.15 -2.83
CA GLY A 47 -0.24 4.30 -3.72
C GLY A 47 -0.47 3.88 -5.16
N VAL A 48 -1.27 4.63 -5.91
CA VAL A 48 -1.51 4.43 -7.34
C VAL A 48 -1.01 5.65 -8.10
N TYR A 49 -0.15 5.44 -9.07
CA TYR A 49 0.50 6.47 -9.86
C TYR A 49 0.22 6.23 -11.34
N LEU A 50 0.11 7.30 -12.11
CA LEU A 50 0.09 7.26 -13.57
C LEU A 50 1.52 7.08 -14.11
N THR A 51 1.68 6.69 -15.38
CA THR A 51 2.97 6.57 -16.05
C THR A 51 3.81 7.84 -16.04
N ASP A 52 3.16 9.01 -16.01
CA ASP A 52 3.81 10.31 -15.89
C ASP A 52 4.25 10.65 -14.45
N GLY A 53 3.97 9.77 -13.49
CA GLY A 53 4.35 9.91 -12.08
C GLY A 53 3.36 10.63 -11.21
N ARG A 54 2.26 11.15 -11.76
CA ARG A 54 1.24 11.81 -10.95
C ARG A 54 0.55 10.79 -10.06
N LEU A 55 0.40 11.15 -8.78
CA LEU A 55 -0.42 10.38 -7.85
C LEU A 55 -1.88 10.43 -8.30
N LYS A 56 -2.49 9.26 -8.44
CA LYS A 56 -3.93 9.11 -8.70
C LYS A 56 -4.72 8.94 -7.40
N SER A 57 -4.23 8.11 -6.49
CA SER A 57 -4.85 7.85 -5.20
C SER A 57 -3.87 7.18 -4.24
N GLU A 58 -4.05 7.37 -2.93
CA GLU A 58 -3.31 6.65 -1.89
C GLU A 58 -4.22 6.26 -0.74
N HIS A 59 -3.92 5.12 -0.11
CA HIS A 59 -4.68 4.58 1.01
C HIS A 59 -3.75 3.97 2.06
N LEU A 60 -4.15 4.10 3.31
CA LEU A 60 -3.54 3.44 4.45
C LEU A 60 -4.54 2.42 5.01
N TYR A 61 -4.09 1.19 5.18
CA TYR A 61 -4.86 0.12 5.82
C TYR A 61 -4.17 -0.23 7.13
N PHE A 62 -4.74 0.19 8.25
CA PHE A 62 -4.17 -0.09 9.56
C PHE A 62 -4.47 -1.53 9.98
N GLU A 63 -3.72 -2.05 10.96
CA GLU A 63 -3.86 -3.41 11.49
C GLU A 63 -5.32 -3.80 11.73
N SER A 64 -6.11 -2.90 12.34
CA SER A 64 -7.53 -3.19 12.62
C SER A 64 -8.38 -3.39 11.36
N ASP A 65 -8.07 -2.70 10.27
CA ASP A 65 -8.75 -2.85 8.98
C ASP A 65 -8.30 -4.14 8.29
N LEU A 66 -7.00 -4.45 8.38
CA LEU A 66 -6.41 -5.66 7.81
C LEU A 66 -6.96 -6.91 8.52
N CYS A 67 -6.98 -6.93 9.85
CA CYS A 67 -7.55 -8.01 10.66
C CYS A 67 -9.01 -8.28 10.30
N LYS A 68 -9.83 -7.22 10.20
CA LYS A 68 -11.24 -7.33 9.78
C LYS A 68 -11.39 -7.86 8.36
N ALA A 69 -10.57 -7.37 7.43
CA ALA A 69 -10.64 -7.76 6.03
C ALA A 69 -10.19 -9.21 5.80
N LEU A 70 -9.23 -9.70 6.58
CA LEU A 70 -8.69 -11.06 6.48
C LEU A 70 -9.37 -12.05 7.43
N GLY A 71 -10.20 -11.59 8.37
CA GLY A 71 -10.89 -12.44 9.34
C GLY A 71 -9.95 -13.07 10.38
N VAL A 72 -8.83 -12.40 10.69
CA VAL A 72 -7.80 -12.89 11.61
C VAL A 72 -7.62 -11.95 12.80
N LEU A 73 -7.10 -12.48 13.90
CA LEU A 73 -6.77 -11.68 15.09
C LEU A 73 -5.49 -10.87 14.90
N ARG A 74 -4.57 -11.38 14.08
CA ARG A 74 -3.28 -10.76 13.77
C ARG A 74 -2.91 -11.09 12.34
N VAL A 75 -2.31 -10.12 11.66
CA VAL A 75 -1.98 -10.24 10.24
C VAL A 75 -0.49 -10.52 10.09
N ASP A 76 -0.17 -11.59 9.38
CA ASP A 76 1.20 -11.90 9.00
C ASP A 76 1.68 -10.95 7.88
N PRO A 77 2.98 -10.58 7.85
CA PRO A 77 3.51 -9.67 6.84
C PRO A 77 3.25 -10.08 5.40
N GLU A 78 3.26 -11.39 5.12
CA GLU A 78 2.98 -11.92 3.78
C GLU A 78 1.51 -11.72 3.38
N ASP A 79 0.57 -11.97 4.29
CA ASP A 79 -0.85 -11.75 4.07
C ASP A 79 -1.18 -10.26 3.90
N ALA A 80 -0.56 -9.40 4.71
CA ALA A 80 -0.66 -7.95 4.57
C ALA A 80 -0.15 -7.47 3.20
N LEU A 81 0.98 -8.01 2.74
CA LEU A 81 1.53 -7.67 1.42
C LEU A 81 0.60 -8.14 0.30
N ASN A 82 0.08 -9.36 0.39
CA ASN A 82 -0.85 -9.91 -0.59
C ASN A 82 -2.16 -9.12 -0.64
N PHE A 83 -2.69 -8.72 0.52
CA PHE A 83 -3.83 -7.82 0.61
C PHE A 83 -3.55 -6.48 -0.06
N GLY A 84 -2.40 -5.86 0.23
CA GLY A 84 -1.97 -4.60 -0.38
C GLY A 84 -1.90 -4.70 -1.91
N LYS A 85 -1.29 -5.77 -2.44
CA LYS A 85 -1.23 -6.04 -3.89
C LYS A 85 -2.61 -6.21 -4.52
N GLN A 86 -3.51 -6.96 -3.88
CA GLN A 86 -4.88 -7.14 -4.36
C GLN A 86 -5.64 -5.81 -4.40
N ARG A 87 -5.52 -4.98 -3.36
CA ARG A 87 -6.13 -3.64 -3.33
C ARG A 87 -5.53 -2.74 -4.39
N ALA A 88 -4.22 -2.74 -4.54
CA ALA A 88 -3.52 -1.98 -5.56
C ALA A 88 -4.04 -2.34 -6.95
N MET A 89 -4.10 -3.63 -7.30
CA MET A 89 -4.64 -4.11 -8.57
C MET A 89 -6.11 -3.74 -8.77
N THR A 90 -6.95 -3.89 -7.74
CA THR A 90 -8.38 -3.53 -7.82
C THR A 90 -8.57 -2.04 -8.12
N THR A 91 -7.84 -1.17 -7.41
CA THR A 91 -7.91 0.29 -7.60
C THR A 91 -7.30 0.70 -8.94
N CYS A 92 -6.15 0.11 -9.30
CA CYS A 92 -5.48 0.31 -10.58
C CYS A 92 -6.41 -0.06 -11.76
N LEU A 93 -7.17 -1.17 -11.69
CA LEU A 93 -8.04 -1.66 -12.77
C LEU A 93 -9.41 -0.97 -12.84
N THR A 94 -10.05 -0.68 -11.71
CA THR A 94 -11.43 -0.16 -11.70
C THR A 94 -11.50 1.34 -11.97
N GLY A 95 -10.40 2.09 -11.80
CA GLY A 95 -10.36 3.53 -12.02
C GLY A 95 -11.34 4.34 -11.16
N ARG A 96 -12.00 3.70 -10.17
CA ARG A 96 -12.97 4.32 -9.28
C ARG A 96 -12.28 4.80 -8.01
N LEU A 97 -12.15 6.12 -7.93
CA LEU A 97 -12.89 6.89 -6.93
C LEU A 97 -13.78 7.86 -7.69
#